data_AF-A0AA92NN40-F1
#
_entry.id   AF-A0AA92NN40-F1
#
_cell.length_a   1.000
_cell.length_b   1.000
_cell.length_c   1.000
_cell.angle_alpha   90.00
_cell.angle_beta   90.00
_cell.angle_gamma   90.00
#
_symmetry.space_group_name_H-M   'P 1'
#
loop_
_entity.id
_entity.type
_entity.pdbx_description
1 polymer ?
#
loop_
_entity_poly.entity_id
_entity_poly.type
_entity_poly.pdbx_seq_one_letter_code
_entity_poly.pdbx_strand_id
1 'polypeptide(L)' 'MAMERAIAAVMKQKMEGVVAKLQKKQVDPIGLGKYARAYAYEEWKKVEDDWGKAFSKAKISIHPEVKIISVGALKK' A
#
# COMPACT_ATOMS: atom_id res chain seq x y z
N MET A 1 5.95 -3.98 21.99
CA MET A 1 5.28 -2.78 21.45
C MET A 1 6.21 -1.73 20.86
N ALA A 2 7.20 -1.16 21.57
CA ALA A 2 8.05 -0.09 21.01
C ALA A 2 8.82 -0.52 19.74
N MET A 3 9.41 -1.72 19.75
CA MET A 3 10.10 -2.29 18.59
C MET A 3 9.16 -2.56 17.41
N GLU A 4 7.99 -3.15 17.65
CA GLU A 4 6.98 -3.38 16.61
C GLU A 4 6.51 -2.08 15.96
N ARG A 5 6.29 -1.03 16.77
CA ARG A 5 5.95 0.31 16.25
C ARG A 5 7.07 0.90 15.41
N ALA A 6 8.33 0.74 15.82
CA ALA A 6 9.48 1.19 15.03
C ALA A 6 9.56 0.46 13.68
N ILE A 7 9.38 -0.86 13.68
CA ILE A 7 9.34 -1.67 12.45
C ILE A 7 8.17 -1.22 11.56
N ALA A 8 6.98 -1.06 12.13
CA ALA A 8 5.79 -0.59 11.41
C ALA A 8 6.00 0.79 10.77
N ALA A 9 6.64 1.73 11.48
CA ALA A 9 6.95 3.06 10.96
C ALA A 9 7.91 2.99 9.75
N VAL A 10 8.98 2.17 9.84
CA VAL A 10 9.92 1.97 8.73
C VAL A 10 9.24 1.29 7.54
N MET A 11 8.41 0.27 7.78
CA MET A 11 7.63 -0.39 6.73
C MET A 11 6.69 0.59 6.04
N LYS A 12 5.98 1.42 6.82
CA LYS A 12 5.07 2.44 6.30
C LYS A 12 5.80 3.37 5.33
N GLN A 13 6.91 3.98 5.77
CA GLN A 13 7.69 4.89 4.93
C GLN A 13 8.16 4.23 3.63
N LYS A 14 8.63 2.97 3.70
CA LYS A 14 9.05 2.23 2.50
C LYS A 14 7.89 1.96 1.55
N MET A 15 6.75 1.52 2.06
CA MET A 15 5.55 1.24 1.26
C MET A 15 5.00 2.51 0.62
N GLU A 16 4.95 3.63 1.37
CA GLU A 16 4.55 4.94 0.84
C GLU A 16 5.49 5.38 -0.29
N GLY A 17 6.80 5.16 -0.13
CA GLY A 17 7.78 5.45 -1.19
C GLY A 17 7.61 4.58 -2.44
N VAL A 18 7.21 3.31 -2.30
CA VAL A 18 6.87 2.45 -3.43
C VAL A 18 5.61 2.96 -4.12
N VAL A 19 4.53 3.21 -3.37
CA VAL A 19 3.26 3.72 -3.91
C VAL A 19 3.48 5.05 -4.64
N ALA A 20 4.24 5.98 -4.08
CA ALA A 20 4.57 7.25 -4.73
C ALA A 20 5.30 7.05 -6.07
N LYS A 21 6.22 6.08 -6.18
CA LYS A 21 6.89 5.74 -7.44
C LYS A 21 5.92 5.15 -8.46
N LEU A 22 4.98 4.31 -8.02
CA LEU A 22 3.93 3.74 -8.88
C LEU A 22 3.00 4.84 -9.40
N GLN A 23 2.52 5.73 -8.52
CA GLN A 23 1.67 6.86 -8.87
C GLN A 23 2.35 7.82 -9.83
N LYS A 24 3.64 8.15 -9.61
CA LYS A 24 4.42 8.99 -10.54
C LYS A 24 4.54 8.38 -11.94
N LYS A 25 4.63 7.05 -12.02
CA LYS A 25 4.69 6.32 -13.29
C LYS A 25 3.32 5.99 -13.87
N GLN A 26 2.23 6.30 -13.17
CA GLN A 26 0.85 6.01 -13.58
C GLN A 26 0.62 4.52 -13.87
N VAL A 27 1.26 3.64 -13.10
CA VAL A 27 1.15 2.18 -13.25
C VAL A 27 0.71 1.52 -11.96
N ASP A 28 -0.15 0.51 -12.08
CA ASP A 28 -0.69 -0.23 -10.95
C ASP A 28 -0.34 -1.74 -11.07
N PRO A 29 0.91 -2.12 -10.77
CA PRO A 29 1.32 -3.52 -10.79
C PRO A 29 0.78 -4.32 -9.60
N ILE A 30 0.25 -3.66 -8.57
CA ILE A 30 -0.28 -4.30 -7.35
C ILE A 30 -1.78 -4.61 -7.46
N GLY A 31 -2.45 -4.16 -8.53
CA GLY A 31 -3.79 -4.60 -8.91
C GLY A 31 -4.94 -3.88 -8.22
N LEU A 32 -4.75 -2.64 -7.76
CA LEU A 32 -5.81 -1.81 -7.18
C LEU A 32 -6.98 -1.56 -8.16
N GLY A 33 -6.73 -1.50 -9.46
CA GLY A 33 -7.78 -1.34 -10.48
C GLY A 33 -8.69 -2.55 -10.58
N LYS A 34 -8.13 -3.76 -10.38
CA LYS A 34 -8.95 -4.99 -10.30
C LYS A 34 -9.83 -4.98 -9.06
N TYR A 35 -9.28 -4.49 -7.94
CA TYR A 35 -10.04 -4.33 -6.71
C TYR A 35 -11.16 -3.29 -6.87
N ALA A 36 -10.86 -2.12 -7.43
CA ALA A 36 -11.85 -1.08 -7.72
C ALA A 36 -12.95 -1.57 -8.66
N ARG A 37 -12.61 -2.33 -9.71
CA ARG A 37 -13.59 -2.96 -10.60
C ARG A 37 -14.55 -3.89 -9.86
N ALA A 38 -14.06 -4.65 -8.88
CA ALA A 38 -14.86 -5.63 -8.16
C ALA A 38 -15.82 -5.01 -7.14
N TYR A 39 -15.39 -3.92 -6.47
CA TYR A 39 -16.13 -3.34 -5.33
C TYR A 39 -16.72 -1.95 -5.58
N ALA A 40 -16.27 -1.26 -6.62
CA ALA A 40 -16.69 0.10 -6.98
C ALA A 40 -16.85 0.21 -8.51
N TYR A 41 -17.55 -0.75 -9.11
CA TYR A 41 -17.61 -0.91 -10.58
C TYR A 41 -18.05 0.37 -11.31
N GLU A 42 -19.08 1.06 -10.84
CA GLU A 42 -19.59 2.28 -11.50
C GLU A 42 -18.54 3.41 -11.53
N GLU A 43 -17.83 3.62 -10.41
CA GLU A 43 -16.75 4.61 -10.35
C GLU A 43 -15.53 4.19 -11.15
N TRP A 44 -15.18 2.90 -11.09
CA TRP A 44 -14.08 2.35 -11.87
C TRP A 44 -14.34 2.46 -13.37
N LYS A 45 -15.58 2.21 -13.83
CA LYS A 45 -15.95 2.27 -15.24
C LYS A 45 -15.74 3.66 -15.85
N LYS A 46 -15.94 4.73 -15.07
CA LYS A 46 -15.69 6.12 -15.49
C LYS A 46 -14.22 6.43 -15.78
N VAL A 47 -13.31 5.62 -15.25
CA VAL A 47 -11.85 5.83 -15.35
C VAL A 47 -11.11 4.63 -15.95
N GLU A 48 -11.83 3.64 -16.51
CA GLU A 48 -11.22 2.39 -16.97
C GLU A 48 -10.18 2.63 -18.09
N ASP A 49 -10.47 3.56 -19.00
CA ASP A 49 -9.62 3.90 -20.14
C ASP A 49 -8.32 4.60 -19.72
N ASP A 50 -8.34 5.31 -18.58
CA ASP A 50 -7.19 6.07 -18.06
C ASP A 50 -6.94 5.76 -16.58
N TRP A 51 -6.98 4.47 -16.25
CA TRP A 51 -6.82 3.98 -14.88
C TRP A 51 -5.52 4.47 -14.25
N GLY A 52 -4.43 4.48 -15.02
CA GLY A 52 -3.12 4.92 -14.54
C GLY A 52 -3.12 6.36 -14.00
N LYS A 53 -3.80 7.27 -14.71
CA LYS A 53 -3.95 8.66 -14.27
C LYS A 53 -4.89 8.79 -13.08
N ALA A 54 -5.99 8.03 -13.04
CA ALA A 54 -6.87 7.99 -11.87
C ALA A 54 -6.12 7.51 -10.62
N PHE A 55 -5.36 6.41 -10.75
CA PHE A 55 -4.50 5.88 -9.69
C PHE A 55 -3.46 6.89 -9.21
N SER A 56 -2.83 7.65 -10.10
CA SER A 56 -1.83 8.67 -9.73
C SER A 56 -2.36 9.78 -8.82
N LYS A 57 -3.67 10.03 -8.85
CA LYS A 57 -4.36 11.04 -8.03
C LYS A 57 -5.01 10.46 -6.78
N ALA A 58 -5.03 9.13 -6.64
CA ALA A 58 -5.70 8.46 -5.53
C ALA A 58 -5.01 8.79 -4.19
N LYS A 59 -5.80 9.02 -3.15
CA LYS A 59 -5.30 9.13 -1.78
C LYS A 59 -5.17 7.74 -1.19
N ILE A 60 -3.94 7.30 -0.93
CA ILE A 60 -3.63 5.98 -0.36
C ILE A 60 -3.09 6.18 1.05
N SER A 61 -3.67 5.50 2.03
CA SER A 61 -3.21 5.51 3.42
C SER A 61 -2.81 4.10 3.83
N ILE A 62 -1.57 3.96 4.32
CA ILE A 62 -0.95 2.67 4.63
C ILE A 62 -0.82 2.53 6.14
N HIS A 63 -1.36 1.44 6.68
CA HIS A 63 -1.39 1.13 8.10
C HIS A 63 -0.80 -0.27 8.33
N PRO A 64 0.53 -0.42 8.36
CA PRO A 64 1.14 -1.73 8.59
C PRO A 64 0.96 -2.15 10.05
N GLU A 65 0.47 -3.36 10.25
CA GLU A 65 0.40 -4.03 11.55
C GLU A 65 1.54 -5.03 11.67
N VAL A 66 2.33 -4.91 12.74
CA VAL A 66 3.52 -5.73 12.97
C VAL A 66 3.42 -6.40 14.33
N LYS A 67 3.64 -7.71 14.35
CA LYS A 67 3.70 -8.52 15.56
C LYS A 67 5.00 -9.33 15.58
N ILE A 68 5.80 -9.20 16.64
CA ILE A 68 6.98 -10.05 16.83
C ILE A 68 6.51 -11.36 17.44
N ILE A 69 6.71 -12.47 16.72
CA ILE A 69 6.28 -13.81 17.17
C ILE A 69 7.35 -14.55 17.99
N SER A 70 8.63 -14.18 17.85
CA SER A 70 9.74 -14.70 18.64
C SER A 70 10.97 -13.80 18.49
N VAL A 71 11.77 -13.69 19.55
CA VAL A 71 13.11 -13.04 19.53
C VAL A 71 14.24 -14.06 19.74
N GLY A 72 13.91 -15.35 19.71
CA GLY A 72 14.84 -16.45 20.03
C GLY A 72 15.14 -16.58 21.52
N ALA A 73 16.14 -17.38 21.85
CA ALA A 73 16.64 -17.50 23.23
C ALA A 73 17.52 -16.29 23.55
N LEU A 74 17.02 -15.38 24.40
CA LEU A 74 17.87 -14.41 25.10
C LEU A 74 18.75 -15.20 26.07
N LYS A 75 19.94 -15.61 25.64
CA LYS A 75 20.93 -16.21 26.53
C LYS A 75 21.42 -15.12 27.49
N LYS A 76 21.15 -15.31 28.78
CA LYS A 76 21.69 -14.51 29.88
C LYS A 76 23.21 -14.62 29.95
#